data_AF-A0A100JRV8-F1
#
_entry.id   AF-A0A100JRV8-F1
#
_cell.length_a   1.000
_cell.length_b   1.000
_cell.length_c   1.000
_cell.angle_alpha   90.00
_cell.angle_beta   90.00
_cell.angle_gamma   90.00
#
_symmetry.space_group_name_H-M   'P 1'
#
loop_
_entity.id
_entity.type
_entity.pdbx_description
1 polymer ?
#
loop_
_entity_poly.entity_id
_entity_poly.type
_entity_poly.pdbx_seq_one_letter_code
_entity_poly.pdbx_strand_id
1 'polypeptide(L)'
;MIELEGVPELIDPVMVAAFEGWNDAGDAASTAVAHLDKEWKGEVFAALDAEDYYDFQVNRPTVWLDGGVRKITWPTTRLSVVRVGGDKPRDLVLVRGIEPSMRWRSFCNELLGFAHELGVELVVIMGALLGDTPHTRPVPVSGVTSDPDLAQRMDLEETKYEGPTGIVGILQEACTHAGVPAVSLWAAVPHYVSQPPNPKATLALLNRLEDLIDVRIPLGELPEDARAWQVGVDQLAAEDSEVAEYVQTLEEARDTAELPEASGEAIAREFERYLRRRDGGGPTPGGHATVDGGDGPGGAWTPKDNPGGRARPPKPPRPEADTEAGSGTEAGAEDEDSSDD
;
A
#
# COMPACT_ATOMS: atom_id res chain seq x y z
N MET A 1 -26.32 -2.84 -12.68
CA MET A 1 -26.29 -3.93 -11.69
C MET A 1 -25.40 -4.97 -12.31
N ILE A 2 -24.20 -5.10 -11.77
CA ILE A 2 -23.26 -6.10 -12.25
C ILE A 2 -23.77 -7.44 -11.69
N GLU A 3 -23.93 -8.46 -12.54
CA GLU A 3 -24.36 -9.77 -12.07
C GLU A 3 -23.12 -10.55 -11.63
N LEU A 4 -22.91 -10.63 -10.31
CA LEU A 4 -21.82 -11.39 -9.70
C LEU A 4 -22.23 -12.86 -9.53
N GLU A 5 -22.34 -13.59 -10.65
CA GLU A 5 -22.62 -15.02 -10.59
C GLU A 5 -21.43 -15.79 -9.99
N GLY A 6 -21.69 -16.55 -8.92
CA GLY A 6 -20.71 -17.48 -8.33
C GLY A 6 -19.82 -16.90 -7.22
N VAL A 7 -19.93 -15.61 -6.89
CA VAL A 7 -19.18 -15.03 -5.76
C VAL A 7 -19.95 -15.26 -4.44
N PRO A 8 -19.34 -15.90 -3.43
CA PRO A 8 -19.98 -16.06 -2.13
C PRO A 8 -20.09 -14.72 -1.40
N GLU A 9 -20.93 -14.66 -0.37
CA GLU A 9 -20.92 -13.53 0.58
C GLU A 9 -19.52 -13.40 1.21
N LEU A 10 -18.99 -12.17 1.20
CA LEU A 10 -17.64 -11.88 1.67
C LEU A 10 -17.64 -11.52 3.17
N ILE A 11 -16.51 -11.76 3.82
CA ILE A 11 -16.23 -11.55 5.24
C ILE A 11 -15.13 -10.49 5.32
N ASP A 12 -15.43 -9.34 5.93
CA ASP A 12 -14.47 -8.23 6.09
C ASP A 12 -13.64 -7.95 4.80
N PRO A 13 -14.30 -7.71 3.66
CA PRO A 13 -13.64 -7.65 2.37
C PRO A 13 -12.77 -6.41 2.20
N VAL A 14 -11.54 -6.61 1.71
CA VAL A 14 -10.66 -5.53 1.25
C VAL A 14 -10.31 -5.70 -0.19
N MET A 15 -10.44 -4.62 -0.95
CA MET A 15 -9.99 -4.58 -2.33
C MET A 15 -8.51 -4.21 -2.37
N VAL A 16 -7.68 -5.01 -3.05
CA VAL A 16 -6.27 -4.71 -3.28
C VAL A 16 -6.04 -4.55 -4.77
N ALA A 17 -5.72 -3.35 -5.21
CA ALA A 17 -5.59 -3.01 -6.63
C ALA A 17 -4.15 -2.66 -7.03
N ALA A 18 -3.71 -3.11 -8.20
CA ALA A 18 -2.48 -2.66 -8.82
C ALA A 18 -2.62 -2.58 -10.34
N PHE A 19 -2.00 -1.57 -10.93
CA PHE A 19 -2.07 -1.28 -12.36
C PHE A 19 -0.68 -1.18 -12.96
N GLU A 20 -0.40 -2.03 -13.95
CA GLU A 20 0.81 -1.98 -14.78
C GLU A 20 0.89 -0.63 -15.51
N GLY A 21 2.10 -0.21 -15.87
CA GLY A 21 2.35 1.01 -16.64
C GLY A 21 3.04 2.11 -15.82
N TRP A 22 2.55 3.35 -15.93
CA TRP A 22 3.25 4.52 -15.38
C TRP A 22 3.40 4.49 -13.85
N ASN A 23 2.46 3.84 -13.16
CA ASN A 23 2.37 3.78 -11.70
C ASN A 23 3.12 2.59 -11.08
N ASP A 24 3.88 1.82 -11.86
CA ASP A 24 4.42 0.52 -11.42
C ASP A 24 5.89 0.30 -11.80
N ALA A 25 6.77 1.11 -11.21
CA ALA A 25 8.21 0.93 -11.39
C ALA A 25 8.68 -0.50 -11.02
N GLY A 26 9.43 -1.12 -11.93
CA GLY A 26 9.95 -2.49 -11.76
C GLY A 26 8.88 -3.59 -11.73
N ASP A 27 7.66 -3.29 -12.21
CA ASP A 27 6.45 -4.13 -12.11
C ASP A 27 6.13 -4.57 -10.67
N ALA A 28 6.57 -3.78 -9.67
CA ALA A 28 6.60 -4.20 -8.28
C ALA A 28 5.20 -4.46 -7.70
N ALA A 29 4.25 -3.55 -7.95
CA ALA A 29 2.89 -3.58 -7.44
C ALA A 29 2.02 -4.59 -8.18
N SER A 30 2.07 -4.64 -9.51
CA SER A 30 1.34 -5.65 -10.29
C SER A 30 1.85 -7.06 -10.00
N THR A 31 3.16 -7.23 -9.78
CA THR A 31 3.75 -8.50 -9.31
C THR A 31 3.30 -8.85 -7.90
N ALA A 32 3.14 -7.87 -7.00
CA ALA A 32 2.61 -8.11 -5.66
C ALA A 32 1.19 -8.69 -5.71
N VAL A 33 0.26 -8.08 -6.48
CA VAL A 33 -1.10 -8.64 -6.62
C VAL A 33 -1.07 -10.01 -7.31
N ALA A 34 -0.24 -10.18 -8.34
CA ALA A 34 -0.08 -11.49 -9.01
C ALA A 34 0.42 -12.58 -8.06
N HIS A 35 1.30 -12.22 -7.11
CA HIS A 35 1.79 -13.13 -6.07
C HIS A 35 0.66 -13.57 -5.13
N LEU A 36 -0.18 -12.63 -4.68
CA LEU A 36 -1.35 -12.95 -3.84
C LEU A 36 -2.31 -13.91 -4.56
N ASP A 37 -2.61 -13.62 -5.83
CA ASP A 37 -3.45 -14.47 -6.68
C ASP A 37 -2.89 -15.89 -6.79
N LYS A 38 -1.57 -16.01 -7.01
CA LYS A 38 -0.90 -17.30 -7.18
C LYS A 38 -0.87 -18.11 -5.88
N GLU A 39 -0.46 -17.50 -4.77
CA GLU A 39 -0.28 -18.20 -3.49
C GLU A 39 -1.62 -18.64 -2.90
N TRP A 40 -2.65 -17.82 -3.01
CA TRP A 40 -3.98 -18.12 -2.49
C TRP A 40 -4.95 -18.70 -3.52
N LYS A 41 -4.49 -18.91 -4.76
CA LYS A 41 -5.27 -19.49 -5.86
C LYS A 41 -6.56 -18.72 -6.11
N GLY A 42 -6.42 -17.41 -6.33
CA GLY A 42 -7.53 -16.52 -6.61
C GLY A 42 -8.39 -17.00 -7.77
N GLU A 43 -9.70 -16.92 -7.57
CA GLU A 43 -10.68 -17.24 -8.60
C GLU A 43 -11.14 -15.94 -9.28
N VAL A 44 -10.84 -15.81 -10.57
CA VAL A 44 -11.28 -14.66 -11.37
C VAL A 44 -12.79 -14.77 -11.58
N PHE A 45 -13.54 -13.79 -11.07
CA PHE A 45 -14.99 -13.74 -11.21
C PHE A 45 -15.43 -12.64 -12.19
N ALA A 46 -14.58 -11.65 -12.47
CA ALA A 46 -14.90 -10.57 -13.40
C ALA A 46 -13.66 -10.07 -14.16
N ALA A 47 -13.92 -9.50 -15.33
CA ALA A 47 -12.95 -8.76 -16.11
C ALA A 47 -13.66 -7.56 -16.77
N LEU A 48 -13.01 -6.41 -16.79
CA LEU A 48 -13.55 -5.22 -17.45
C LEU A 48 -13.49 -5.41 -18.97
N ASP A 49 -14.42 -4.81 -19.70
CA ASP A 49 -14.36 -4.84 -21.17
C ASP A 49 -13.15 -4.04 -21.64
N ALA A 50 -12.28 -4.69 -22.42
CA ALA A 50 -11.05 -4.09 -22.88
C ALA A 50 -11.30 -3.00 -23.93
N GLU A 51 -12.37 -3.11 -24.72
CA GLU A 51 -12.64 -2.19 -25.84
C GLU A 51 -12.98 -0.77 -25.35
N ASP A 52 -13.57 -0.66 -24.17
CA ASP A 52 -13.98 0.63 -23.60
C ASP A 52 -12.80 1.45 -23.05
N TYR A 53 -11.74 0.77 -22.60
CA TYR A 53 -10.72 1.38 -21.75
C TYR A 53 -9.32 1.42 -22.36
N TYR A 54 -8.99 0.55 -23.31
CA TYR A 54 -7.62 0.40 -23.81
C TYR A 54 -7.46 0.83 -25.27
N ASP A 55 -6.40 1.60 -25.54
CA ASP A 55 -5.92 1.77 -26.91
C ASP A 55 -5.08 0.54 -27.30
N PHE A 56 -5.61 -0.29 -28.20
CA PHE A 56 -4.92 -1.50 -28.66
C PHE A 56 -3.71 -1.26 -29.58
N GLN A 57 -3.43 -0.01 -29.98
CA GLN A 57 -2.16 0.33 -30.61
C GLN A 57 -1.03 0.48 -29.59
N VAL A 58 -1.37 0.90 -28.37
CA VAL A 58 -0.46 1.00 -27.22
C VAL A 58 -0.39 -0.36 -26.51
N ASN A 59 -1.53 -0.88 -26.10
CA ASN A 59 -1.67 -2.14 -25.38
C ASN A 59 -2.10 -3.25 -26.33
N ARG A 60 -1.15 -3.82 -27.08
CA ARG A 60 -1.44 -4.79 -28.13
C ARG A 60 -1.90 -6.14 -27.56
N PRO A 61 -2.94 -6.77 -28.13
CA PRO A 61 -3.28 -8.16 -27.80
C PRO A 61 -2.16 -9.12 -28.18
N THR A 62 -1.98 -10.15 -27.37
CA THR A 62 -0.93 -11.16 -27.58
C THR A 62 -1.52 -12.42 -28.19
N VAL A 63 -0.92 -12.88 -29.28
CA VAL A 63 -1.24 -14.17 -29.91
C VAL A 63 -0.33 -15.27 -29.36
N TRP A 64 -0.90 -16.44 -29.09
CA TRP A 64 -0.14 -17.62 -28.69
C TRP A 64 -0.80 -18.91 -29.20
N LEU A 65 -0.10 -20.04 -29.05
CA LEU A 65 -0.57 -21.37 -29.47
C LEU A 65 -0.78 -22.26 -28.24
N ASP A 66 -1.96 -22.86 -28.13
CA ASP A 66 -2.29 -23.85 -27.12
C ASP A 66 -2.58 -25.19 -27.79
N GLY A 67 -1.67 -26.16 -27.66
CA GLY A 67 -1.82 -27.45 -28.35
C GLY A 67 -1.98 -27.31 -29.89
N GLY A 68 -1.41 -26.25 -30.47
CA GLY A 68 -1.54 -25.92 -31.90
C GLY A 68 -2.78 -25.08 -32.26
N VAL A 69 -3.66 -24.78 -31.32
CA VAL A 69 -4.81 -23.89 -31.52
C VAL A 69 -4.38 -22.45 -31.23
N ARG A 70 -4.61 -21.55 -32.19
CA ARG A 70 -4.31 -20.11 -32.03
C ARG A 70 -5.29 -19.48 -31.06
N LYS A 71 -4.75 -18.83 -30.02
CA LYS A 71 -5.51 -18.05 -29.04
C LYS A 71 -5.01 -16.59 -29.04
N ILE A 72 -5.90 -15.69 -28.68
CA ILE A 72 -5.60 -14.26 -28.50
C ILE A 72 -5.96 -13.91 -27.07
N THR A 73 -5.02 -13.33 -26.35
CA THR A 73 -5.26 -12.75 -25.03
C THR A 73 -5.35 -11.23 -25.17
N TRP A 74 -6.50 -10.69 -24.82
CA TRP A 74 -6.73 -9.25 -24.76
C TRP A 74 -6.25 -8.70 -23.41
N PRO A 75 -5.56 -7.55 -23.40
CA PRO A 75 -5.25 -6.84 -22.15
C PRO A 75 -6.54 -6.42 -21.47
N THR A 76 -6.66 -6.65 -20.16
CA THR A 76 -7.80 -6.20 -19.36
C THR A 76 -7.47 -6.22 -17.87
N THR A 77 -8.20 -5.42 -17.10
CA THR A 77 -8.26 -5.49 -15.64
C THR A 77 -9.17 -6.63 -15.20
N ARG A 78 -8.62 -7.53 -14.39
CA ARG A 78 -9.32 -8.68 -13.82
C ARG A 78 -9.55 -8.48 -12.33
N LEU A 79 -10.66 -9.02 -11.86
CA LEU A 79 -10.99 -9.11 -10.45
C LEU A 79 -11.06 -10.58 -10.06
N SER A 80 -10.36 -10.92 -9.00
CA SER A 80 -10.41 -12.23 -8.36
C SER A 80 -10.71 -12.10 -6.88
N VAL A 81 -11.16 -13.19 -6.27
CA VAL A 81 -11.43 -13.24 -4.83
C VAL A 81 -10.63 -14.36 -4.18
N VAL A 82 -10.12 -14.08 -2.98
CA VAL A 82 -9.43 -15.05 -2.12
C VAL A 82 -9.90 -14.90 -0.68
N ARG A 83 -9.97 -16.02 0.04
CA ARG A 83 -10.21 -16.03 1.49
C ARG A 83 -8.92 -16.35 2.24
N VAL A 84 -8.58 -15.50 3.21
CA VAL A 84 -7.30 -15.53 3.94
C VAL A 84 -7.54 -15.45 5.45
N GLY A 85 -6.48 -15.49 6.27
CA GLY A 85 -6.56 -15.19 7.72
C GLY A 85 -6.89 -16.35 8.66
N GLY A 86 -7.16 -17.55 8.15
CA GLY A 86 -7.32 -18.77 8.95
C GLY A 86 -8.43 -18.64 10.02
N ASP A 87 -8.04 -18.58 11.29
CA ASP A 87 -8.96 -18.46 12.45
C ASP A 87 -9.76 -17.14 12.46
N LYS A 88 -9.23 -16.08 11.86
CA LYS A 88 -9.93 -14.81 11.62
C LYS A 88 -10.02 -14.60 10.11
N PRO A 89 -10.99 -15.25 9.44
CA PRO A 89 -11.08 -15.20 8.00
C PRO A 89 -11.43 -13.78 7.54
N ARG A 90 -10.80 -13.35 6.45
CA ARG A 90 -11.25 -12.19 5.67
C ARG A 90 -11.08 -12.45 4.19
N ASP A 91 -11.79 -11.69 3.37
CA ASP A 91 -11.69 -11.80 1.92
C ASP A 91 -10.90 -10.66 1.32
N LEU A 92 -10.13 -10.98 0.28
CA LEU A 92 -9.47 -9.98 -0.55
C LEU A 92 -10.05 -10.04 -1.96
N VAL A 93 -10.48 -8.88 -2.44
CA VAL A 93 -10.86 -8.66 -3.84
C VAL A 93 -9.62 -8.12 -4.54
N LEU A 94 -8.95 -8.96 -5.30
CA LEU A 94 -7.70 -8.58 -5.97
C LEU A 94 -8.03 -8.01 -7.34
N VAL A 95 -7.53 -6.81 -7.62
CA VAL A 95 -7.71 -6.12 -8.91
C VAL A 95 -6.35 -5.97 -9.56
N ARG A 96 -6.15 -6.61 -10.70
CA ARG A 96 -4.90 -6.55 -11.46
C ARG A 96 -5.17 -6.25 -12.91
N GLY A 97 -4.51 -5.24 -13.44
CA GLY A 97 -4.67 -4.84 -14.83
C GLY A 97 -3.60 -3.90 -15.32
N ILE A 98 -3.84 -3.36 -16.50
CA ILE A 98 -3.03 -2.27 -17.06
C ILE A 98 -3.79 -0.97 -16.79
N GLU A 99 -3.07 0.12 -16.57
CA GLU A 99 -3.66 1.46 -16.52
C GLU A 99 -4.52 1.71 -17.79
N PRO A 100 -5.80 2.08 -17.64
CA PRO A 100 -6.67 2.36 -18.78
C PRO A 100 -6.09 3.51 -19.62
N SER A 101 -6.27 3.47 -20.93
CA SER A 101 -5.83 4.55 -21.82
C SER A 101 -6.82 5.72 -21.87
N MET A 102 -8.10 5.45 -21.58
CA MET A 102 -9.17 6.43 -21.68
C MET A 102 -10.32 6.12 -20.71
N ARG A 103 -11.29 7.05 -20.60
CA ARG A 103 -12.51 6.90 -19.80
C ARG A 103 -12.28 6.57 -18.31
N TRP A 104 -11.21 7.11 -17.72
CA TRP A 104 -10.81 6.82 -16.32
C TRP A 104 -11.93 6.99 -15.30
N ARG A 105 -12.79 8.02 -15.45
CA ARG A 105 -13.97 8.20 -14.59
C ARG A 105 -14.93 7.02 -14.64
N SER A 106 -15.23 6.51 -15.83
CA SER A 106 -16.09 5.34 -16.01
C SER A 106 -15.42 4.07 -15.47
N PHE A 107 -14.13 3.91 -15.75
CA PHE A 107 -13.33 2.79 -15.24
C PHE A 107 -13.35 2.71 -13.72
N CYS A 108 -13.07 3.82 -13.02
CA CYS A 108 -13.11 3.88 -11.56
C CYS A 108 -14.53 3.63 -11.03
N ASN A 109 -15.56 4.19 -11.67
CA ASN A 109 -16.95 3.94 -11.27
C ASN A 109 -17.36 2.46 -11.41
N GLU A 110 -16.84 1.76 -12.42
CA GLU A 110 -17.10 0.33 -12.58
C GLU A 110 -16.43 -0.49 -11.47
N LEU A 111 -15.15 -0.19 -11.15
CA LEU A 111 -14.46 -0.79 -10.00
C LEU A 111 -15.15 -0.48 -8.67
N LEU A 112 -15.64 0.75 -8.48
CA LEU A 112 -16.42 1.12 -7.30
C LEU A 112 -17.79 0.42 -7.26
N GLY A 113 -18.38 0.14 -8.42
CA GLY A 113 -19.57 -0.70 -8.52
C GLY A 113 -19.33 -2.09 -7.97
N PHE A 114 -18.23 -2.73 -8.39
CA PHE A 114 -17.79 -4.00 -7.81
C PHE A 114 -17.52 -3.89 -6.31
N ALA A 115 -16.79 -2.86 -5.86
CA ALA A 115 -16.49 -2.66 -4.44
C ALA A 115 -17.76 -2.53 -3.60
N HIS A 116 -18.75 -1.79 -4.09
CA HIS A 116 -20.03 -1.58 -3.42
C HIS A 116 -20.86 -2.86 -3.35
N GLU A 117 -21.02 -3.58 -4.48
CA GLU A 117 -21.80 -4.82 -4.52
C GLU A 117 -21.16 -5.94 -3.67
N LEU A 118 -19.83 -5.95 -3.55
CA LEU A 118 -19.08 -6.90 -2.72
C LEU A 118 -18.94 -6.49 -1.25
N GLY A 119 -19.42 -5.29 -0.87
CA GLY A 119 -19.37 -4.78 0.50
C GLY A 119 -17.96 -4.43 0.99
N VAL A 120 -17.04 -4.06 0.10
CA VAL A 120 -15.64 -3.70 0.42
C VAL A 120 -15.58 -2.58 1.46
N GLU A 121 -14.84 -2.80 2.56
CA GLU A 121 -14.71 -1.84 3.66
C GLU A 121 -13.47 -0.95 3.54
N LEU A 122 -12.45 -1.40 2.79
CA LEU A 122 -11.23 -0.65 2.52
C LEU A 122 -10.67 -1.03 1.15
N VAL A 123 -10.21 -0.02 0.40
CA VAL A 123 -9.48 -0.18 -0.86
C VAL A 123 -8.00 0.16 -0.63
N VAL A 124 -7.11 -0.77 -0.97
CA VAL A 124 -5.66 -0.58 -0.93
C VAL A 124 -5.13 -0.59 -2.36
N ILE A 125 -4.55 0.52 -2.81
CA ILE A 125 -4.05 0.68 -4.18
C ILE A 125 -2.53 0.70 -4.13
N MET A 126 -1.88 -0.31 -4.71
CA MET A 126 -0.43 -0.41 -4.72
C MET A 126 0.16 0.21 -5.98
N GLY A 127 1.25 0.95 -5.81
CA GLY A 127 2.07 1.51 -6.87
C GLY A 127 3.55 1.47 -6.52
N ALA A 128 4.37 1.77 -7.51
CA ALA A 128 5.79 1.94 -7.35
C ALA A 128 6.28 3.08 -8.24
N LEU A 129 7.16 3.91 -7.71
CA LEU A 129 7.70 5.08 -8.40
C LEU A 129 9.22 5.03 -8.41
N LEU A 130 9.83 5.72 -9.38
CA LEU A 130 11.27 5.92 -9.37
C LEU A 130 11.63 7.01 -8.36
N GLY A 131 12.58 6.71 -7.47
CA GLY A 131 13.00 7.61 -6.41
C GLY A 131 14.50 7.60 -6.18
N ASP A 132 14.95 8.57 -5.39
CA ASP A 132 16.32 8.73 -4.93
C ASP A 132 16.55 7.87 -3.69
N THR A 133 16.68 6.56 -3.92
CA THR A 133 16.89 5.58 -2.85
C THR A 133 17.97 4.57 -3.25
N PRO A 134 18.86 4.18 -2.32
CA PRO A 134 19.90 3.21 -2.61
C PRO A 134 19.33 1.78 -2.58
N HIS A 135 19.65 0.98 -3.59
CA HIS A 135 19.24 -0.44 -3.67
C HIS A 135 19.83 -1.30 -2.54
N THR A 136 20.83 -0.80 -1.80
CA THR A 136 21.52 -1.46 -0.69
C THR A 136 20.82 -1.29 0.67
N ARG A 137 19.80 -0.43 0.78
CA ARG A 137 18.99 -0.22 2.00
C ARG A 137 17.58 -0.81 1.85
N PRO A 138 16.78 -0.90 2.94
CA PRO A 138 15.37 -1.29 2.82
C PRO A 138 14.61 -0.36 1.87
N VAL A 139 13.71 -0.93 1.05
CA VAL A 139 12.88 -0.15 0.12
C VAL A 139 11.90 0.70 0.93
N PRO A 140 11.92 2.04 0.81
CA PRO A 140 10.93 2.90 1.43
C PRO A 140 9.56 2.62 0.83
N VAL A 141 8.56 2.40 1.69
CA VAL A 141 7.16 2.28 1.28
C VAL A 141 6.34 3.31 2.05
N SER A 142 5.81 4.30 1.34
CA SER A 142 4.88 5.28 1.92
C SER A 142 3.46 4.75 1.82
N GLY A 143 2.68 4.92 2.90
CA GLY A 143 1.24 4.71 2.87
C GLY A 143 0.56 6.07 2.93
N VAL A 144 -0.20 6.43 1.91
CA VAL A 144 -0.85 7.73 1.80
C VAL A 144 -2.35 7.61 1.66
N THR A 145 -3.07 8.60 2.16
CA THR A 145 -4.52 8.73 1.97
C THR A 145 -4.92 10.20 1.85
N SER A 146 -6.07 10.44 1.24
CA SER A 146 -6.74 11.74 1.15
C SER A 146 -7.76 11.97 2.26
N ASP A 147 -8.00 10.98 3.13
CA ASP A 147 -8.87 11.07 4.30
C ASP A 147 -8.03 11.35 5.57
N PRO A 148 -8.11 12.56 6.17
CA PRO A 148 -7.35 12.90 7.37
C PRO A 148 -7.67 12.04 8.59
N ASP A 149 -8.92 11.58 8.72
CA ASP A 149 -9.34 10.73 9.84
C ASP A 149 -8.79 9.31 9.66
N LEU A 150 -8.76 8.81 8.43
CA LEU A 150 -8.10 7.53 8.11
C LEU A 150 -6.57 7.63 8.32
N ALA A 151 -5.97 8.74 7.90
CA ALA A 151 -4.54 9.00 8.08
C ALA A 151 -4.14 8.90 9.56
N GLN A 152 -4.90 9.57 10.43
CA GLN A 152 -4.65 9.52 11.87
C GLN A 152 -4.91 8.13 12.48
N ARG A 153 -5.99 7.45 12.07
CA ARG A 153 -6.35 6.14 12.63
C ARG A 153 -5.38 5.03 12.25
N MET A 154 -4.76 5.11 11.07
CA MET A 154 -3.90 4.07 10.52
C MET A 154 -2.40 4.43 10.51
N ASP A 155 -2.02 5.56 11.11
CA ASP A 155 -0.63 6.07 11.10
C ASP A 155 -0.08 6.16 9.66
N LEU A 156 -0.84 6.85 8.80
CA LEU A 156 -0.51 7.08 7.39
C LEU A 156 -0.22 8.56 7.14
N GLU A 157 0.48 8.82 6.04
CA GLU A 157 0.74 10.17 5.58
C GLU A 157 -0.48 10.74 4.84
N GLU A 158 -0.83 11.99 5.11
CA GLU A 158 -1.80 12.71 4.29
C GLU A 158 -1.11 13.16 2.99
N THR A 159 -1.74 12.87 1.84
CA THR A 159 -1.20 13.30 0.55
C THR A 159 -1.26 14.82 0.40
N LYS A 160 -0.13 15.42 0.01
CA LYS A 160 0.01 16.86 -0.29
C LYS A 160 0.53 17.10 -1.70
N TYR A 161 0.51 16.06 -2.53
CA TYR A 161 1.08 16.11 -3.87
C TYR A 161 0.19 16.93 -4.81
N GLU A 162 0.82 17.86 -5.54
CA GLU A 162 0.21 18.59 -6.65
C GLU A 162 1.01 18.32 -7.93
N GLY A 163 0.34 17.83 -8.98
CA GLY A 163 0.97 17.51 -10.25
C GLY A 163 0.20 16.48 -11.07
N PRO A 164 0.79 16.00 -12.17
CA PRO A 164 0.21 14.90 -12.96
C PRO A 164 0.03 13.65 -12.11
N THR A 165 -1.08 12.95 -12.31
CA THR A 165 -1.39 11.70 -11.61
C THR A 165 -1.83 10.62 -12.59
N GLY A 166 -1.70 9.37 -12.16
CA GLY A 166 -2.18 8.20 -12.89
C GLY A 166 -3.50 7.66 -12.34
N ILE A 167 -3.89 6.49 -12.82
CA ILE A 167 -5.12 5.83 -12.40
C ILE A 167 -5.17 5.55 -10.89
N VAL A 168 -4.02 5.36 -10.24
CA VAL A 168 -3.94 5.15 -8.79
C VAL A 168 -4.52 6.34 -8.03
N GLY A 169 -4.10 7.56 -8.38
CA GLY A 169 -4.59 8.78 -7.74
C GLY A 169 -6.07 9.04 -8.04
N ILE A 170 -6.49 8.78 -9.27
CA ILE A 170 -7.89 8.96 -9.68
C ILE A 170 -8.82 7.94 -9.03
N LEU A 171 -8.38 6.69 -8.86
CA LEU A 171 -9.15 5.70 -8.11
C LEU A 171 -9.24 6.06 -6.63
N GLN A 172 -8.15 6.53 -6.00
CA GLN A 172 -8.18 6.97 -4.60
C GLN A 172 -9.13 8.17 -4.39
N GLU A 173 -9.11 9.15 -5.30
CA GLU A 173 -10.03 10.29 -5.28
C GLU A 173 -11.48 9.84 -5.49
N ALA A 174 -11.73 8.94 -6.44
CA ALA A 174 -13.06 8.37 -6.66
C ALA A 174 -13.59 7.61 -5.43
N CYS A 175 -12.75 6.82 -4.76
CA CYS A 175 -13.11 6.16 -3.49
C CYS A 175 -13.49 7.18 -2.42
N THR A 176 -12.69 8.25 -2.27
CA THR A 176 -12.95 9.33 -1.31
C THR A 176 -14.32 9.98 -1.57
N HIS A 177 -14.62 10.31 -2.83
CA HIS A 177 -15.92 10.86 -3.22
C HIS A 177 -17.09 9.89 -3.00
N ALA A 178 -16.86 8.59 -3.15
CA ALA A 178 -17.85 7.55 -2.87
C ALA A 178 -18.00 7.22 -1.37
N GLY A 179 -17.17 7.80 -0.49
CA GLY A 179 -17.16 7.51 0.94
C GLY A 179 -16.59 6.12 1.28
N VAL A 180 -15.81 5.52 0.37
CA VAL A 180 -15.12 4.25 0.60
C VAL A 180 -13.70 4.55 1.10
N PRO A 181 -13.29 4.07 2.29
CA PRO A 181 -11.93 4.26 2.78
C PRO A 181 -10.90 3.73 1.77
N ALA A 182 -9.92 4.56 1.43
CA ALA A 182 -8.88 4.20 0.49
C ALA A 182 -7.49 4.64 0.94
N VAL A 183 -6.52 3.76 0.72
CA VAL A 183 -5.10 3.98 1.00
C VAL A 183 -4.32 3.59 -0.24
N SER A 184 -3.30 4.37 -0.61
CA SER A 184 -2.31 3.91 -1.58
C SER A 184 -0.96 3.63 -0.93
N LEU A 185 -0.32 2.56 -1.37
CA LEU A 185 1.03 2.15 -0.95
C LEU A 185 2.00 2.38 -2.11
N TRP A 186 3.08 3.10 -1.86
CA TRP A 186 4.06 3.46 -2.89
C TRP A 186 5.45 3.00 -2.50
N ALA A 187 6.01 2.07 -3.28
CA ALA A 187 7.41 1.68 -3.14
C ALA A 187 8.32 2.62 -3.95
N ALA A 188 9.36 3.14 -3.31
CA ALA A 188 10.41 3.89 -4.00
C ALA A 188 11.44 2.92 -4.60
N VAL A 189 11.47 2.84 -5.93
CA VAL A 189 12.42 2.02 -6.69
C VAL A 189 13.60 2.89 -7.11
N PRO A 190 14.86 2.44 -6.93
CA PRO A 190 16.03 3.17 -7.39
C PRO A 190 15.94 3.46 -8.90
N HIS A 191 16.01 4.73 -9.31
CA HIS A 191 15.82 5.11 -10.72
C HIS A 191 16.88 4.52 -11.67
N TYR A 192 18.10 4.27 -11.17
CA TYR A 192 19.18 3.65 -11.94
C TYR A 192 19.01 2.14 -12.13
N VAL A 193 18.06 1.49 -11.43
CA VAL A 193 17.63 0.10 -11.67
C VAL A 193 16.11 0.02 -11.72
N SER A 194 15.55 0.59 -12.77
CA SER A 194 14.12 0.69 -13.01
C SER A 194 13.52 -0.46 -13.83
N GLN A 195 14.36 -1.30 -14.45
CA GLN A 195 13.90 -2.38 -15.31
C GLN A 195 13.23 -3.50 -14.49
N PRO A 196 12.03 -3.95 -14.87
CA PRO A 196 11.41 -5.13 -14.27
C PRO A 196 12.21 -6.41 -14.54
N PRO A 197 12.16 -7.40 -13.64
CA PRO A 197 11.42 -7.41 -12.37
C PRO A 197 12.20 -6.79 -11.20
N ASN A 198 11.49 -6.21 -10.23
CA ASN A 198 12.04 -5.79 -8.93
C ASN A 198 11.39 -6.55 -7.76
N PRO A 199 11.85 -7.78 -7.45
CA PRO A 199 11.28 -8.59 -6.36
C PRO A 199 11.49 -7.95 -4.98
N LYS A 200 12.52 -7.12 -4.80
CA LYS A 200 12.78 -6.43 -3.53
C LYS A 200 11.70 -5.38 -3.22
N ALA A 201 11.26 -4.62 -4.23
CA ALA A 201 10.16 -3.68 -4.08
C ALA A 201 8.80 -4.39 -3.92
N THR A 202 8.55 -5.47 -4.67
CA THR A 202 7.37 -6.34 -4.47
C THR A 202 7.29 -6.85 -3.04
N LEU A 203 8.39 -7.40 -2.52
CA LEU A 203 8.48 -7.89 -1.15
C LEU A 203 8.19 -6.77 -0.13
N ALA A 204 8.68 -5.57 -0.35
CA ALA A 204 8.42 -4.43 0.54
C ALA A 204 6.93 -4.03 0.55
N LEU A 205 6.28 -3.97 -0.62
CA LEU A 205 4.84 -3.71 -0.75
C LEU A 205 4.01 -4.76 -0.02
N LEU A 206 4.32 -6.05 -0.21
CA LEU A 206 3.63 -7.14 0.47
C LEU A 206 3.79 -7.06 1.99
N ASN A 207 5.00 -6.79 2.49
CA ASN A 207 5.21 -6.61 3.94
C ASN A 207 4.39 -5.42 4.48
N ARG A 208 4.31 -4.31 3.73
CA ARG A 208 3.51 -3.15 4.14
C ARG A 208 2.01 -3.44 4.09
N LEU A 209 1.55 -4.21 3.11
CA LEU A 209 0.17 -4.68 3.04
C LEU A 209 -0.16 -5.59 4.24
N GLU A 210 0.70 -6.57 4.55
CA GLU A 210 0.57 -7.45 5.73
C GLU A 210 0.38 -6.63 7.02
N ASP A 211 1.20 -5.59 7.23
CA ASP A 211 1.06 -4.69 8.39
C ASP A 211 -0.25 -3.90 8.38
N LEU A 212 -0.72 -3.48 7.19
CA LEU A 212 -1.91 -2.64 7.03
C LEU A 212 -3.22 -3.41 7.28
N ILE A 213 -3.31 -4.65 6.81
CA ILE A 213 -4.54 -5.47 6.88
C ILE A 213 -4.46 -6.59 7.93
N ASP A 214 -3.36 -6.68 8.69
CA ASP A 214 -3.10 -7.69 9.73
C ASP A 214 -3.28 -9.14 9.25
N VAL A 215 -2.88 -9.42 8.00
CA VAL A 215 -2.93 -10.75 7.39
C VAL A 215 -1.52 -11.21 7.07
N ARG A 216 -1.14 -12.38 7.57
CA ARG A 216 0.11 -13.02 7.19
C ARG A 216 0.07 -13.46 5.72
N ILE A 217 1.00 -12.95 4.93
CA ILE A 217 1.14 -13.27 3.51
C ILE A 217 2.23 -14.33 3.34
N PRO A 218 1.95 -15.48 2.69
CA PRO A 218 2.99 -16.43 2.32
C PRO A 218 3.88 -15.79 1.25
N LEU A 219 5.16 -15.57 1.55
CA LEU A 219 6.07 -14.86 0.65
C LEU A 219 6.77 -15.78 -0.38
N GLY A 220 6.67 -17.10 -0.23
CA GLY A 220 7.34 -18.06 -1.12
C GLY A 220 8.84 -17.79 -1.24
N GLU A 221 9.35 -17.81 -2.46
CA GLU A 221 10.76 -17.56 -2.81
C GLU A 221 11.10 -16.06 -2.98
N LEU A 222 10.15 -15.14 -2.77
CA LEU A 222 10.39 -13.70 -2.94
C LEU A 222 11.55 -13.14 -2.11
N PRO A 223 11.78 -13.58 -0.85
CA PRO A 223 12.94 -13.14 -0.07
C PRO A 223 14.28 -13.55 -0.71
N GLU A 224 14.36 -14.76 -1.23
CA GLU A 224 15.52 -15.28 -1.95
C GLU A 224 15.73 -14.52 -3.26
N ASP A 225 14.67 -14.33 -4.04
CA ASP A 225 14.69 -13.55 -5.30
C ASP A 225 15.11 -12.10 -5.06
N ALA A 226 14.63 -11.46 -4.00
CA ALA A 226 15.02 -10.10 -3.60
C ALA A 226 16.51 -10.01 -3.25
N ARG A 227 17.06 -11.03 -2.57
CA ARG A 227 18.48 -11.09 -2.23
C ARG A 227 19.34 -11.33 -3.47
N ALA A 228 18.93 -12.23 -4.36
CA ALA A 228 19.62 -12.51 -5.61
C ALA A 228 19.62 -11.27 -6.53
N TRP A 229 18.48 -10.58 -6.61
CA TRP A 229 18.36 -9.31 -7.31
C TRP A 229 19.34 -8.26 -6.75
N GLN A 230 19.38 -8.09 -5.43
CA GLN A 230 20.29 -7.12 -4.80
C GLN A 230 21.76 -7.41 -5.14
N VAL A 231 22.20 -8.67 -5.04
CA VAL A 231 23.56 -9.08 -5.40
C VAL A 231 23.86 -8.77 -6.88
N GLY A 232 22.89 -8.99 -7.77
CA GLY A 232 23.04 -8.65 -9.19
C GLY A 232 23.20 -7.14 -9.41
N VAL A 233 22.43 -6.33 -8.70
CA VAL A 233 22.56 -4.87 -8.78
C VAL A 233 23.88 -4.38 -8.17
N ASP A 234 24.29 -4.94 -7.03
CA ASP A 234 25.58 -4.60 -6.40
C ASP A 234 26.74 -4.79 -7.38
N GLN A 235 26.72 -5.88 -8.15
CA GLN A 235 27.74 -6.17 -9.18
C GLN A 235 27.72 -5.14 -10.31
N LEU A 236 26.54 -4.84 -10.86
CA LEU A 236 26.40 -3.88 -11.95
C LEU A 236 26.80 -2.46 -11.52
N ALA A 237 26.40 -2.05 -10.32
CA ALA A 237 26.75 -0.74 -9.77
C ALA A 237 28.25 -0.62 -9.49
N ALA A 238 28.93 -1.71 -9.13
CA ALA A 238 30.37 -1.70 -8.89
C ALA A 238 31.22 -1.62 -10.17
N GLU A 239 30.65 -1.94 -11.33
CA GLU A 239 31.32 -1.82 -12.64
C GLU A 239 31.40 -0.36 -13.13
N ASP A 240 30.57 0.53 -12.59
CA ASP A 240 30.51 1.95 -12.94
C ASP A 240 30.82 2.83 -11.72
N SER A 241 31.98 3.49 -11.73
CA SER A 241 32.41 4.33 -10.61
C SER A 241 31.48 5.51 -10.34
N GLU A 242 30.84 6.08 -11.36
CA GLU A 242 29.91 7.21 -11.18
C GLU A 242 28.64 6.73 -10.46
N VAL A 243 28.13 5.55 -10.84
CA VAL A 243 26.98 4.92 -10.17
C VAL A 243 27.34 4.56 -8.73
N ALA A 244 28.53 4.00 -8.48
CA ALA A 244 28.97 3.64 -7.14
C ALA A 244 29.06 4.85 -6.19
N GLU A 245 29.67 5.96 -6.65
CA GLU A 245 29.74 7.21 -5.88
C GLU A 245 28.35 7.80 -5.62
N TYR A 246 27.46 7.71 -6.62
CA TYR A 246 26.09 8.16 -6.48
C TYR A 246 25.29 7.33 -5.46
N VAL A 247 25.42 5.99 -5.50
CA VAL A 247 24.80 5.10 -4.52
C VAL A 247 25.29 5.43 -3.11
N GLN A 248 26.58 5.66 -2.92
CA GLN A 248 27.12 6.07 -1.62
C GLN A 248 26.50 7.39 -1.12
N THR A 249 26.31 8.37 -2.00
CA THR A 249 25.65 9.63 -1.66
C THR A 249 24.20 9.41 -1.19
N LEU A 250 23.47 8.51 -1.85
CA LEU A 250 22.11 8.13 -1.47
C LEU A 250 22.06 7.37 -0.13
N GLU A 251 23.04 6.51 0.13
CA GLU A 251 23.19 5.82 1.42
C GLU A 251 23.42 6.80 2.57
N GLU A 252 24.36 7.74 2.40
CA GLU A 252 24.65 8.76 3.41
C GLU A 252 23.43 9.63 3.72
N ALA A 253 22.69 10.05 2.68
CA ALA A 253 21.45 10.80 2.84
C ALA A 253 20.38 10.00 3.59
N ARG A 254 20.23 8.71 3.28
CA ARG A 254 19.24 7.84 3.92
C ARG A 254 19.59 7.53 5.36
N ASP A 255 20.82 7.12 5.63
CA ASP A 255 21.28 6.75 6.97
C ASP A 255 21.22 7.95 7.92
N THR A 256 21.51 9.16 7.43
CA THR A 256 21.37 10.40 8.20
C THR A 256 19.93 10.67 8.60
N ALA A 257 18.96 10.42 7.69
CA ALA A 257 17.54 10.60 7.98
C ALA A 257 16.98 9.56 8.97
N GLU A 258 17.61 8.38 9.07
CA GLU A 258 17.15 7.27 9.93
C GLU A 258 17.78 7.24 11.33
N LEU A 259 18.68 8.17 11.67
CA LEU A 259 19.39 8.19 12.96
C LEU A 259 18.43 8.16 14.18
N PRO A 260 18.77 7.45 15.27
CA PRO A 260 17.85 7.16 16.38
C PRO A 260 17.31 8.35 17.16
N GLU A 261 17.95 9.51 17.07
CA GLU A 261 17.41 10.77 17.61
C GLU A 261 16.13 11.21 16.86
N ALA A 262 15.80 10.57 15.73
CA ALA A 262 14.64 10.81 14.88
C ALA A 262 13.68 9.60 14.66
N SER A 263 14.02 8.35 15.02
CA SER A 263 13.33 7.16 14.45
C SER A 263 12.92 6.00 15.40
N GLY A 264 12.78 6.23 16.71
CA GLY A 264 12.51 5.17 17.71
C GLY A 264 11.33 4.21 17.44
N GLU A 265 10.36 4.59 16.60
CA GLU A 265 9.19 3.77 16.23
C GLU A 265 9.47 2.75 15.11
N ALA A 266 10.45 2.99 14.24
CA ALA A 266 10.78 2.08 13.14
C ALA A 266 11.39 0.75 13.65
N ILE A 267 12.27 0.84 14.66
CA ILE A 267 12.93 -0.32 15.28
C ILE A 267 11.92 -1.18 16.05
N ALA A 268 10.94 -0.55 16.72
CA ALA A 268 9.88 -1.27 17.42
C ALA A 268 9.00 -2.09 16.46
N ARG A 269 8.63 -1.52 15.31
CA ARG A 269 7.81 -2.19 14.29
C ARG A 269 8.50 -3.41 13.67
N GLU A 270 9.79 -3.32 13.36
CA GLU A 270 10.53 -4.45 12.79
C GLU A 270 10.74 -5.59 13.80
N PHE A 271 10.93 -5.24 15.08
CA PHE A 271 11.04 -6.21 16.16
C PHE A 271 9.71 -6.93 16.46
N GLU A 272 8.59 -6.20 16.46
CA GLU A 272 7.25 -6.79 16.57
C GLU A 272 6.94 -7.74 15.40
N ARG A 273 7.34 -7.37 14.18
CA ARG A 273 7.22 -8.23 12.98
C ARG A 273 7.99 -9.54 13.15
N TYR A 274 9.20 -9.49 13.70
CA TYR A 274 10.01 -10.70 13.96
C TYR A 274 9.35 -11.63 15.00
N LEU A 275 8.70 -11.08 16.04
CA LEU A 275 8.02 -11.87 17.07
C LEU A 275 6.72 -12.50 16.54
N ARG A 276 5.89 -11.74 15.79
CA ARG A 276 4.69 -12.28 15.14
C ARG A 276 5.00 -13.43 14.17
N ARG A 277 6.20 -13.46 13.58
CA ARG A 277 6.66 -14.57 12.73
C ARG A 277 6.92 -15.87 13.52
N ARG A 278 7.39 -15.77 14.76
CA ARG A 278 7.77 -16.93 15.60
C ARG A 278 6.60 -17.60 16.30
N ASP A 279 5.55 -16.87 16.65
CA ASP A 279 4.42 -17.42 17.43
C ASP A 279 3.41 -18.24 16.60
N GLY A 280 3.61 -18.32 15.27
CA GLY A 280 2.72 -19.04 14.35
C GLY A 280 3.19 -20.44 13.91
N GLY A 281 4.15 -21.08 14.59
CA GLY A 281 4.65 -22.39 14.16
C GLY A 281 5.62 -23.06 15.12
N GLY A 282 5.09 -23.85 16.07
CA GLY A 282 5.88 -24.79 16.87
C GLY A 282 4.97 -25.65 17.76
N PRO A 283 5.06 -26.99 17.73
CA PRO A 283 4.13 -27.86 18.43
C PRO A 283 4.33 -27.76 19.94
N THR A 284 3.25 -27.54 20.68
CA THR A 284 3.18 -27.73 22.13
C THR A 284 3.48 -29.20 22.45
N PRO A 285 4.57 -29.54 23.16
CA PRO A 285 4.68 -30.86 23.75
C PRO A 285 3.76 -30.89 24.96
N GLY A 286 2.77 -31.77 24.88
CA GLY A 286 1.82 -32.06 25.94
C GLY A 286 2.47 -32.44 27.25
N GLY A 287 1.69 -32.24 28.32
CA GLY A 287 2.11 -32.46 29.69
C GLY A 287 2.43 -33.90 30.05
N HIS A 288 3.11 -34.04 31.19
CA HIS A 288 3.09 -35.24 32.00
C HIS A 288 2.89 -34.86 33.47
N ALA A 289 2.14 -35.73 34.13
CA ALA A 289 1.50 -35.56 35.41
C ALA A 289 2.36 -36.00 36.61
N THR A 290 2.02 -35.41 37.78
CA THR A 290 1.99 -35.95 39.17
C THR A 290 3.23 -36.55 39.82
N VAL A 291 3.65 -35.95 40.95
CA VAL A 291 3.74 -36.44 42.37
C VAL A 291 4.55 -35.39 43.17
N ASP A 292 4.44 -35.09 44.46
CA ASP A 292 3.49 -35.24 45.58
C ASP A 292 4.13 -34.48 46.79
N GLY A 293 3.32 -33.98 47.74
CA GLY A 293 3.68 -33.53 49.11
C GLY A 293 4.25 -32.09 49.26
N GLY A 294 3.84 -31.25 50.22
CA GLY A 294 2.95 -31.36 51.36
C GLY A 294 3.01 -30.07 52.23
N ASP A 295 1.90 -29.77 52.91
CA ASP A 295 1.71 -29.00 54.16
C ASP A 295 2.24 -27.56 54.36
N GLY A 296 1.30 -26.59 54.21
CA GLY A 296 0.88 -25.43 55.05
C GLY A 296 1.83 -24.59 55.93
N PRO A 297 1.31 -23.58 56.68
CA PRO A 297 0.23 -22.63 56.35
C PRO A 297 0.56 -21.15 56.73
N GLY A 298 -0.22 -20.20 56.21
CA GLY A 298 -0.54 -18.94 56.93
C GLY A 298 0.11 -17.66 56.41
N GLY A 299 -0.70 -16.61 56.24
CA GLY A 299 -0.21 -15.24 56.09
C GLY A 299 -1.09 -14.35 55.22
N ALA A 300 -2.18 -13.84 55.80
CA ALA A 300 -2.98 -12.76 55.23
C ALA A 300 -2.15 -11.47 55.09
N TRP A 301 -2.31 -10.75 53.98
CA TRP A 301 -2.02 -9.31 53.96
C TRP A 301 -2.98 -8.56 53.02
N THR A 302 -3.66 -7.59 53.60
CA THR A 302 -4.58 -6.65 52.96
C THR A 302 -3.84 -5.43 52.39
N PRO A 303 -4.45 -4.69 51.45
CA PRO A 303 -3.81 -3.59 50.72
C PRO A 303 -3.66 -2.34 51.60
N LYS A 304 -2.54 -1.61 51.45
CA LYS A 304 -2.39 -0.25 51.97
C LYS A 304 -2.18 0.74 50.83
N ASP A 305 -3.10 1.69 50.77
CA ASP A 305 -2.98 2.98 50.12
C ASP A 305 -1.76 3.76 50.62
N ASN A 306 -1.11 4.51 49.73
CA ASN A 306 -0.75 5.89 50.03
C ASN A 306 -0.56 6.72 48.74
N PRO A 307 -0.87 8.03 48.75
CA PRO A 307 -1.06 8.89 47.59
C PRO A 307 0.21 9.67 47.24
N GLY A 308 0.27 10.20 46.01
CA GLY A 308 1.35 11.07 45.57
C GLY A 308 1.03 11.75 44.26
N GLY A 309 0.21 12.80 44.31
CA GLY A 309 0.00 13.69 43.18
C GLY A 309 1.26 14.47 42.83
N ARG A 310 1.53 14.61 41.52
CA ARG A 310 2.38 15.67 40.97
C ARG A 310 1.67 16.33 39.80
N ALA A 311 1.62 17.66 39.91
CA ALA A 311 0.86 18.60 39.11
C ALA A 311 1.45 18.81 37.70
N ARG A 312 0.56 19.11 36.75
CA ARG A 312 0.87 19.61 35.40
C ARG A 312 1.44 21.04 35.45
N PRO A 313 2.43 21.39 34.59
CA PRO A 313 2.86 22.78 34.42
C PRO A 313 1.92 23.57 33.48
N PRO A 314 1.85 24.92 33.62
CA PRO A 314 0.89 25.77 32.92
C PRO A 314 1.34 26.18 31.49
N LYS A 315 0.36 26.55 30.67
CA LYS A 315 0.48 26.96 29.25
C LYS A 315 0.84 28.45 29.14
N PRO A 316 1.68 28.90 28.19
CA PRO A 316 2.03 30.30 28.02
C PRO A 316 0.93 31.11 27.27
N PRO A 317 0.84 32.44 27.52
CA PRO A 317 -0.22 33.30 26.96
C PRO A 317 0.07 33.76 25.52
N ARG A 318 -1.01 34.01 24.76
CA ARG A 318 -0.98 34.67 23.43
C ARG A 318 -1.08 36.20 23.58
N PRO A 319 -0.44 37.00 22.70
CA PRO A 319 -0.72 38.42 22.60
C PRO A 319 -1.93 38.72 21.70
N GLU A 320 -2.76 39.66 22.15
CA GLU A 320 -3.82 40.35 21.40
C GLU A 320 -3.34 41.73 20.90
N ALA A 321 -3.83 42.15 19.73
CA ALA A 321 -4.16 43.53 19.35
C ALA A 321 -5.03 43.44 18.08
N ASP A 322 -6.35 43.64 18.15
CA ASP A 322 -7.10 44.92 18.09
C ASP A 322 -6.96 45.63 16.72
N THR A 323 -8.01 45.54 15.88
CA THR A 323 -8.97 46.62 15.49
C THR A 323 -8.41 47.52 14.36
N GLU A 324 -9.12 48.01 13.35
CA GLU A 324 -10.51 48.45 13.12
C GLU A 324 -10.66 48.63 11.58
N ALA A 325 -11.76 48.20 10.95
CA ALA A 325 -12.87 49.02 10.44
C ALA A 325 -12.68 49.77 9.09
N GLY A 326 -13.72 49.70 8.26
CA GLY A 326 -14.03 50.62 7.14
C GLY A 326 -14.26 49.89 5.81
N SER A 327 -15.49 49.47 5.47
CA SER A 327 -16.54 50.27 4.79
C SER A 327 -16.13 50.80 3.40
N GLY A 328 -16.85 50.45 2.33
CA GLY A 328 -16.76 51.20 1.07
C GLY A 328 -17.17 50.47 -0.20
N THR A 329 -18.47 50.56 -0.47
CA THR A 329 -19.27 50.39 -1.68
C THR A 329 -18.64 50.77 -3.05
N GLU A 330 -19.10 50.03 -4.08
CA GLU A 330 -19.54 50.49 -5.44
C GLU A 330 -18.58 50.95 -6.56
N ALA A 331 -18.83 50.32 -7.74
CA ALA A 331 -19.09 50.90 -9.08
C ALA A 331 -17.96 51.12 -10.13
N GLY A 332 -18.34 50.84 -11.39
CA GLY A 332 -17.65 51.17 -12.66
C GLY A 332 -17.22 49.90 -13.42
N ALA A 333 -17.95 49.28 -14.35
CA ALA A 333 -18.62 49.75 -15.58
C ALA A 333 -17.66 50.34 -16.63
N GLU A 334 -17.75 49.76 -17.84
CA GLU A 334 -17.44 50.34 -19.17
C GLU A 334 -15.94 50.52 -19.48
N ASP A 335 -15.42 50.31 -20.69
CA ASP A 335 -15.97 50.05 -22.02
C ASP A 335 -14.79 49.71 -22.96
N GLU A 336 -15.10 49.10 -24.12
CA GLU A 336 -14.43 49.28 -25.43
C GLU A 336 -12.91 48.90 -25.54
N ASP A 337 -12.30 48.47 -26.64
CA ASP A 337 -12.63 48.51 -28.07
C ASP A 337 -11.71 47.50 -28.82
N SER A 338 -12.08 47.21 -30.07
CA SER A 338 -11.25 46.77 -31.22
C SER A 338 -10.58 45.38 -31.17
N SER A 339 -10.85 44.41 -32.05
CA SER A 339 -10.78 44.33 -33.53
C SER A 339 -9.35 44.38 -34.11
N ASP A 340 -9.06 43.36 -34.95
CA ASP A 340 -7.86 43.09 -35.78
C ASP A 340 -6.62 42.62 -34.98
N ASP A 341 -5.99 41.47 -35.21
CA ASP A 341 -5.69 40.65 -36.41
C ASP A 341 -5.58 39.15 -36.01
#